data_AF-A0A1E5E5M5-F1
#
_entry.id   AF-A0A1E5E5M5-F1
#
_cell.length_a   1.000
_cell.length_b   1.000
_cell.length_c   1.000
_cell.angle_alpha   90.00
_cell.angle_beta   90.00
_cell.angle_gamma   90.00
#
_symmetry.space_group_name_H-M   'P 1'
#
loop_
_entity.id
_entity.type
_entity.pdbx_description
1 polymer ?
#
loop_
_entity_poly.entity_id
_entity_poly.type
_entity_poly.pdbx_seq_one_letter_code
_entity_poly.pdbx_strand_id
1 'polypeptide(L)'
;MKKYSTILALSFTGLLAGCSSIDGDQVSVRSATDVNENMTYQIDPITKSRDLQTASYWAKCDDKFDGVGYRYRTSVYQNGNHQTELYVRLKSSRGAYELNKAFDDKGETYDVKIYQPDVKSDSVVYEYVGVRFSDKQLEQASQAPLNLHLVGDQDNCTIIVEQPVSFAFEANLKAILEPK
;
A
#
# COMPACT_ATOMS: atom_id res chain seq x y z
N MET A 1 -52.95 35.22 -7.71
CA MET A 1 -51.51 35.49 -7.44
C MET A 1 -51.05 34.66 -6.26
N LYS A 2 -50.14 33.71 -6.47
CA LYS A 2 -48.96 33.43 -5.62
C LYS A 2 -48.10 32.42 -6.38
N LYS A 3 -46.86 32.84 -6.65
CA LYS A 3 -45.88 32.15 -7.50
C LYS A 3 -45.23 31.00 -6.72
N TYR A 4 -44.92 29.93 -7.44
CA TYR A 4 -44.06 28.84 -6.99
C TYR A 4 -42.64 29.37 -6.71
N SER A 5 -42.04 28.93 -5.61
CA SER A 5 -40.59 28.90 -5.42
C SER A 5 -40.26 27.83 -4.39
N THR A 6 -40.32 26.59 -4.84
CA THR A 6 -39.67 25.48 -4.13
C THR A 6 -38.19 25.57 -4.51
N ILE A 7 -37.39 26.14 -3.62
CA ILE A 7 -35.92 26.12 -3.75
C ILE A 7 -35.50 24.68 -3.51
N LEU A 8 -35.22 23.96 -4.60
CA LEU A 8 -34.55 22.68 -4.57
C LEU A 8 -33.08 22.95 -4.22
N ALA A 9 -32.76 22.89 -2.92
CA ALA A 9 -31.38 22.90 -2.46
C ALA A 9 -30.71 21.60 -2.94
N LEU A 10 -30.03 21.65 -4.09
CA LEU A 10 -29.05 20.63 -4.48
C LEU A 10 -27.90 20.71 -3.48
N SER A 11 -27.99 19.95 -2.40
CA SER A 11 -26.86 19.59 -1.57
C SER A 11 -25.91 18.73 -2.41
N PHE A 12 -24.88 19.36 -2.98
CA PHE A 12 -23.71 18.69 -3.53
C PHE A 12 -22.99 17.98 -2.38
N THR A 13 -23.35 16.72 -2.12
CA THR A 13 -22.47 15.82 -1.36
C THR A 13 -21.33 15.42 -2.28
N GLY A 14 -20.27 16.22 -2.27
CA GLY A 14 -18.97 15.82 -2.79
C GLY A 14 -18.53 14.58 -2.04
N LEU A 15 -18.68 13.42 -2.67
CA LEU A 15 -18.01 12.17 -2.30
C LEU A 15 -16.51 12.34 -2.57
N LEU A 16 -15.84 13.18 -1.78
CA LEU A 16 -14.40 13.08 -1.53
C LEU A 16 -14.21 12.15 -0.35
N ALA A 17 -14.60 10.90 -0.57
CA ALA A 17 -14.24 9.79 0.27
C ALA A 17 -13.56 8.79 -0.68
N GLY A 18 -12.26 8.99 -0.88
CA GLY A 18 -11.37 7.87 -1.16
C GLY A 18 -11.36 6.96 0.07
N CYS A 19 -12.51 6.33 0.36
CA CYS A 19 -12.65 5.26 1.32
C CYS A 19 -11.89 4.08 0.76
N SER A 20 -10.57 4.11 0.87
CA SER A 20 -9.78 2.90 0.96
C SER A 20 -9.98 2.37 2.37
N SER A 21 -11.19 1.87 2.68
CA SER A 21 -11.34 0.99 3.83
C SER A 21 -10.39 -0.19 3.59
N ILE A 22 -9.51 -0.44 4.54
CA ILE A 22 -8.78 -1.70 4.59
C ILE A 22 -9.78 -2.73 5.14
N ASP A 23 -10.77 -3.09 4.31
CA ASP A 23 -11.65 -4.22 4.56
C ASP A 23 -10.95 -5.50 4.11
N GLY A 24 -10.67 -6.37 5.07
CA GLY A 24 -10.19 -7.74 4.86
C GLY A 24 -8.80 -7.84 4.25
N ASP A 25 -7.78 -7.93 5.10
CA ASP A 25 -6.47 -8.43 4.63
C ASP A 25 -6.70 -9.85 4.07
N GLN A 26 -6.30 -10.10 2.82
CA GLN A 26 -6.33 -11.45 2.27
C GLN A 26 -5.29 -12.31 2.99
N VAL A 27 -5.74 -13.45 3.51
CA VAL A 27 -4.94 -14.32 4.39
C VAL A 27 -3.96 -15.19 3.59
N SER A 28 -4.16 -15.35 2.28
CA SER A 28 -3.28 -16.19 1.43
C SER A 28 -3.09 -15.58 0.04
N VAL A 29 -1.84 -15.46 -0.41
CA VAL A 29 -1.50 -15.22 -1.81
C VAL A 29 -1.56 -16.56 -2.55
N ARG A 30 -2.48 -16.71 -3.49
CA ARG A 30 -2.68 -17.99 -4.20
C ARG A 30 -1.84 -18.09 -5.48
N SER A 31 -1.89 -17.04 -6.31
CA SER A 31 -1.20 -16.98 -7.59
C SER A 31 -1.13 -15.53 -8.09
N ALA A 32 -0.31 -15.27 -9.12
CA ALA A 32 -0.25 -13.95 -9.75
C ALA A 32 -1.58 -13.59 -10.43
N THR A 33 -2.32 -14.58 -10.95
CA THR A 33 -3.65 -14.40 -11.52
C THR A 33 -4.64 -13.89 -10.47
N ASP A 34 -4.66 -14.50 -9.29
CA ASP A 34 -5.52 -14.09 -8.17
C ASP A 34 -5.17 -12.68 -7.69
N VAL A 35 -3.88 -12.33 -7.62
CA VAL A 35 -3.45 -10.96 -7.34
C VAL A 35 -3.99 -9.99 -8.40
N ASN A 36 -3.86 -10.35 -9.68
CA ASN A 36 -4.28 -9.52 -10.80
C ASN A 36 -5.80 -9.28 -10.83
N GLU A 37 -6.60 -10.30 -10.54
CA GLU A 37 -8.06 -10.21 -10.46
C GLU A 37 -8.54 -9.29 -9.33
N ASN A 38 -7.73 -9.11 -8.29
CA ASN A 38 -8.04 -8.27 -7.12
C ASN A 38 -7.29 -6.93 -7.13
N MET A 39 -6.59 -6.60 -8.22
CA MET A 39 -5.84 -5.36 -8.35
C MET A 39 -6.79 -4.20 -8.68
N THR A 40 -6.57 -3.05 -8.04
CA THR A 40 -7.35 -1.84 -8.29
C THR A 40 -6.58 -0.90 -9.19
N TYR A 41 -7.26 -0.42 -10.23
CA TYR A 41 -6.79 0.62 -11.12
C TYR A 41 -7.77 1.80 -11.12
N GLN A 42 -7.28 3.01 -10.90
CA GLN A 42 -8.08 4.23 -10.87
C GLN A 42 -7.37 5.37 -11.61
N ILE A 43 -8.15 6.33 -12.11
CA ILE A 43 -7.61 7.56 -12.68
C ILE A 43 -8.04 8.72 -11.78
N ASP A 44 -7.07 9.43 -11.21
CA ASP A 44 -7.36 10.59 -10.37
C ASP A 44 -8.00 11.69 -11.23
N PRO A 45 -9.19 12.20 -10.87
CA PRO A 45 -9.92 13.13 -11.71
C PRO A 45 -9.27 14.52 -11.77
N ILE A 46 -8.39 14.87 -10.84
CA ILE A 46 -7.76 16.20 -10.72
C ILE A 46 -6.40 16.19 -11.41
N THR A 47 -5.49 15.33 -10.94
CA THR A 47 -4.11 15.22 -11.42
C THR A 47 -3.99 14.40 -12.69
N LYS A 48 -5.03 13.63 -13.04
CA LYS A 48 -5.02 12.66 -14.15
C LYS A 48 -3.95 11.57 -13.98
N SER A 49 -3.45 11.36 -12.75
CA SER A 49 -2.59 10.22 -12.46
C SER A 49 -3.35 8.92 -12.66
N ARG A 50 -2.62 7.88 -13.05
CA ARG A 50 -3.11 6.51 -13.13
C ARG A 50 -2.60 5.79 -11.90
N ASP A 51 -3.50 5.49 -10.98
CA ASP A 51 -3.20 4.87 -9.71
C ASP A 51 -3.39 3.35 -9.83
N LEU A 52 -2.39 2.61 -9.38
CA LEU A 52 -2.38 1.16 -9.35
C LEU A 52 -2.09 0.69 -7.93
N GLN A 53 -2.88 -0.25 -7.42
CA GLN A 53 -2.64 -0.86 -6.11
C GLN A 53 -3.09 -2.32 -6.08
N THR A 54 -2.34 -3.17 -5.37
CA THR A 54 -2.80 -4.53 -5.07
C THR A 54 -3.87 -4.51 -3.98
N ALA A 55 -4.56 -5.63 -3.77
CA ALA A 55 -5.25 -5.90 -2.51
C ALA A 55 -4.26 -5.87 -1.32
N SER A 56 -4.79 -5.88 -0.10
CA SER A 56 -3.98 -6.10 1.09
C SER A 56 -3.78 -7.58 1.36
N TYR A 57 -2.55 -7.92 1.71
CA TYR A 57 -2.15 -9.27 2.09
C TYR A 57 -1.61 -9.27 3.51
N TRP A 58 -1.78 -10.39 4.19
CA TRP A 58 -1.24 -10.56 5.53
C TRP A 58 0.14 -11.21 5.49
N ALA A 59 1.08 -10.69 6.26
CA ALA A 59 2.37 -11.29 6.54
C ALA A 59 2.46 -11.61 8.03
N LYS A 60 3.11 -12.75 8.33
CA LYS A 60 3.63 -12.96 9.67
C LYS A 60 4.86 -12.10 9.83
N CYS A 61 4.93 -11.45 10.97
CA CYS A 61 6.15 -10.93 11.49
C CYS A 61 6.53 -11.80 12.70
N ASP A 62 7.82 -12.06 12.88
CA ASP A 62 8.34 -12.94 13.96
C ASP A 62 7.63 -12.69 15.29
N ASP A 63 7.49 -13.77 16.08
CA ASP A 63 6.68 -14.09 17.29
C ASP A 63 6.12 -12.99 18.24
N LYS A 64 6.43 -11.72 18.04
CA LYS A 64 6.01 -10.56 18.84
C LYS A 64 4.83 -9.76 18.26
N PHE A 65 4.37 -10.02 17.04
CA PHE A 65 3.37 -9.18 16.35
C PHE A 65 1.97 -9.78 16.31
N ASP A 66 0.96 -8.92 16.48
CA ASP A 66 -0.46 -9.27 16.35
C ASP A 66 -0.92 -9.36 14.88
N GLY A 67 -0.15 -8.78 13.95
CA GLY A 67 -0.34 -8.94 12.50
C GLY A 67 0.20 -7.79 11.66
N VAL A 68 0.67 -8.11 10.46
CA VAL A 68 1.18 -7.13 9.49
C VAL A 68 0.41 -7.26 8.18
N GLY A 69 -0.15 -6.16 7.70
CA GLY A 69 -0.76 -6.07 6.38
C GLY A 69 0.16 -5.33 5.42
N TYR A 70 0.22 -5.74 4.15
CA TYR A 70 0.97 -5.02 3.12
C TYR A 70 0.21 -4.97 1.79
N ARG A 71 0.50 -3.95 0.98
CA ARG A 71 0.06 -3.84 -0.43
C ARG A 71 1.06 -3.02 -1.23
N TYR A 72 1.22 -3.30 -2.52
CA TYR A 72 1.89 -2.34 -3.40
C TYR A 72 0.93 -1.25 -3.83
N ARG A 73 1.46 -0.04 -4.02
CA ARG A 73 0.77 1.07 -4.64
C ARG A 73 1.73 1.96 -5.43
N THR A 74 1.21 2.62 -6.45
CA THR A 74 1.90 3.68 -7.18
C THR A 74 0.90 4.61 -7.85
N SER A 75 1.35 5.82 -8.14
CA SER A 75 0.62 6.80 -8.96
C SER A 75 1.52 7.19 -10.13
N VAL A 76 1.07 6.93 -11.34
CA VAL A 76 1.78 7.30 -12.58
C VAL A 76 1.21 8.62 -13.10
N TYR A 77 2.01 9.68 -13.02
CA TYR A 77 1.63 11.01 -13.50
C TYR A 77 1.74 11.12 -15.02
N GLN A 78 1.14 12.15 -15.61
CA GLN A 78 1.13 12.37 -17.06
C GLN A 78 2.52 12.52 -17.70
N ASN A 79 3.51 12.96 -16.91
CA ASN A 79 4.91 13.07 -17.33
C ASN A 79 5.68 11.74 -17.20
N GLY A 80 5.02 10.65 -16.82
CA GLY A 80 5.64 9.33 -16.62
C GLY A 80 6.29 9.14 -15.25
N ASN A 81 6.39 10.21 -14.44
CA ASN A 81 6.93 10.08 -13.08
C ASN A 81 6.03 9.20 -12.25
N HIS A 82 6.65 8.36 -11.42
CA HIS A 82 5.97 7.48 -10.50
C HIS A 82 6.89 7.16 -9.32
N GLN A 83 6.30 6.72 -8.22
CA GLN A 83 7.03 6.21 -7.05
C GLN A 83 6.25 5.01 -6.54
N THR A 84 6.85 3.84 -6.67
CA THR A 84 6.28 2.60 -6.13
C THR A 84 6.58 2.53 -4.64
N GLU A 85 5.55 2.21 -3.86
CA GLU A 85 5.65 1.94 -2.43
C GLU A 85 5.04 0.58 -2.12
N LEU A 86 5.72 -0.22 -1.31
CA LEU A 86 5.08 -1.23 -0.50
C LEU A 86 4.54 -0.54 0.76
N TYR A 87 3.22 -0.37 0.83
CA TYR A 87 2.55 0.20 1.98
C TYR A 87 2.31 -0.90 3.01
N VAL A 88 2.95 -0.78 4.17
CA VAL A 88 2.90 -1.75 5.26
C VAL A 88 2.15 -1.13 6.44
N ARG A 89 1.20 -1.89 6.99
CA ARG A 89 0.46 -1.58 8.21
C ARG A 89 0.86 -2.58 9.29
N LEU A 90 1.44 -2.08 10.38
CA LEU A 90 1.75 -2.89 11.56
C LEU A 90 0.77 -2.57 12.67
N LYS A 91 0.15 -3.61 13.24
CA LYS A 91 -0.65 -3.48 14.45
C LYS A 91 0.24 -3.76 15.65
N SER A 92 0.37 -2.78 16.53
CA SER A 92 1.04 -2.93 17.82
C SER A 92 0.04 -2.87 18.97
N SER A 93 0.19 -3.77 19.93
CA SER A 93 -0.46 -3.69 21.24
C SER A 93 0.41 -3.06 22.33
N ARG A 94 1.65 -2.67 22.02
CA ARG A 94 2.67 -2.26 22.99
C ARG A 94 3.22 -0.84 22.79
N GLY A 95 2.70 -0.09 21.84
CA GLY A 95 3.21 1.23 21.46
C GLY A 95 3.86 1.24 20.08
N ALA A 96 4.34 2.39 19.62
CA ALA A 96 4.89 2.51 18.28
C ALA A 96 6.27 1.81 18.16
N TYR A 97 6.48 1.02 17.12
CA TYR A 97 7.73 0.40 16.70
C TYR A 97 8.81 1.41 16.32
N GLU A 98 8.40 2.61 15.86
CA GLU A 98 9.30 3.69 15.43
C GLU A 98 10.19 3.21 14.29
N LEU A 99 9.59 2.49 13.32
CA LEU A 99 10.29 1.99 12.14
C LEU A 99 11.00 3.14 11.41
N ASN A 100 12.25 2.93 11.02
CA ASN A 100 13.03 3.95 10.32
C ASN A 100 13.97 3.38 9.24
N LYS A 101 14.09 2.06 9.12
CA LYS A 101 14.96 1.39 8.14
C LYS A 101 14.28 0.18 7.53
N ALA A 102 14.60 -0.09 6.27
CA ALA A 102 14.18 -1.29 5.55
C ALA A 102 15.33 -1.81 4.68
N PHE A 103 15.58 -3.12 4.72
CA PHE A 103 16.57 -3.79 3.86
C PHE A 103 16.21 -5.25 3.58
N ASP A 104 16.80 -5.86 2.54
CA ASP A 104 16.60 -7.28 2.19
C ASP A 104 17.74 -8.18 2.71
N ASP A 105 17.62 -9.50 2.50
CA ASP A 105 18.66 -10.48 2.87
C ASP A 105 20.04 -10.22 2.22
N LYS A 106 20.09 -9.45 1.14
CA LYS A 106 21.34 -9.09 0.44
C LYS A 106 21.95 -7.80 1.01
N GLY A 107 21.27 -7.17 1.99
CA GLY A 107 21.66 -5.89 2.56
C GLY A 107 21.31 -4.69 1.69
N GLU A 108 20.49 -4.88 0.65
CA GLU A 108 20.00 -3.77 -0.18
C GLU A 108 19.00 -2.94 0.62
N THR A 109 19.24 -1.63 0.73
CA THR A 109 18.43 -0.72 1.54
C THR A 109 17.32 -0.07 0.72
N TYR A 110 16.18 0.16 1.36
CA TYR A 110 15.03 0.85 0.79
C TYR A 110 14.76 2.15 1.54
N ASP A 111 14.35 3.20 0.82
CA ASP A 111 13.90 4.44 1.45
C ASP A 111 12.55 4.20 2.15
N VAL A 112 12.42 4.71 3.37
CA VAL A 112 11.24 4.49 4.22
C VAL A 112 10.55 5.81 4.48
N LYS A 113 9.29 5.89 4.06
CA LYS A 113 8.39 6.99 4.40
C LYS A 113 7.52 6.61 5.58
N ILE A 114 7.62 7.38 6.66
CA ILE A 114 6.80 7.21 7.85
C ILE A 114 5.53 8.03 7.72
N TYR A 115 4.39 7.41 8.01
CA TYR A 115 3.09 8.06 8.08
C TYR A 115 2.70 8.27 9.53
N GLN A 116 1.78 9.19 9.78
CA GLN A 116 1.26 9.44 11.11
C GLN A 116 0.60 8.16 11.66
N PRO A 117 0.99 7.67 12.85
CA PRO A 117 0.34 6.53 13.48
C PRO A 117 -1.12 6.80 13.78
N ASP A 118 -1.94 5.75 13.70
CA ASP A 118 -3.36 5.78 14.06
C ASP A 118 -3.55 5.07 15.40
N VAL A 119 -3.75 5.86 16.45
CA VAL A 119 -3.98 5.35 17.81
C VAL A 119 -5.47 5.10 17.99
N LYS A 120 -5.87 3.83 18.02
CA LYS A 120 -7.27 3.45 18.28
C LYS A 120 -7.60 3.36 19.77
N SER A 121 -6.62 2.99 20.59
CA SER A 121 -6.72 2.95 22.05
C SER A 121 -5.32 2.88 22.68
N ASP A 122 -5.25 2.94 24.01
CA ASP A 122 -4.01 2.79 24.79
C ASP A 122 -3.25 1.47 24.54
N SER A 123 -3.92 0.48 23.93
CA SER A 123 -3.36 -0.85 23.64
C SER A 123 -3.49 -1.25 22.18
N VAL A 124 -3.84 -0.32 21.27
CA VAL A 124 -3.91 -0.59 19.83
C VAL A 124 -3.43 0.63 19.06
N VAL A 125 -2.21 0.53 18.54
CA VAL A 125 -1.59 1.51 17.65
C VAL A 125 -1.38 0.85 16.29
N TYR A 126 -1.76 1.55 15.22
CA TYR A 126 -1.38 1.17 13.86
C TYR A 126 -0.29 2.10 13.37
N GLU A 127 0.85 1.52 13.03
CA GLU A 127 1.88 2.22 12.28
C GLU A 127 1.79 1.89 10.81
N TYR A 128 2.07 2.90 10.01
CA TYR A 128 2.06 2.78 8.58
C TYR A 128 3.38 3.28 8.03
N VAL A 129 3.99 2.47 7.17
CA VAL A 129 5.24 2.80 6.49
C VAL A 129 5.10 2.53 5.00
N GLY A 130 5.70 3.40 4.20
CA GLY A 130 5.84 3.23 2.76
C GLY A 130 7.28 2.90 2.46
N VAL A 131 7.56 1.65 2.12
CA VAL A 131 8.89 1.23 1.67
C VAL A 131 8.97 1.48 0.18
N ARG A 132 9.86 2.39 -0.23
CA ARG A 132 9.96 2.86 -1.61
C ARG A 132 10.85 1.95 -2.43
N PHE A 133 10.34 1.54 -3.59
CA PHE A 133 11.05 0.70 -4.53
C PHE A 133 11.51 1.54 -5.71
N SER A 134 12.77 1.36 -6.11
CA SER A 134 13.20 1.65 -7.47
C SER A 134 12.68 0.60 -8.45
N ASP A 135 12.66 0.92 -9.74
CA ASP A 135 12.21 -0.02 -10.78
C ASP A 135 13.02 -1.33 -10.76
N LYS A 136 14.34 -1.22 -10.56
CA LYS A 136 15.24 -2.38 -10.45
C LYS A 136 14.90 -3.24 -9.23
N GLN A 137 14.64 -2.63 -8.09
CA GLN A 137 14.26 -3.33 -6.87
C GLN A 137 12.93 -4.05 -7.02
N LEU A 138 11.96 -3.41 -7.67
CA LEU A 138 10.67 -4.03 -7.96
C LEU A 138 10.82 -5.21 -8.93
N GLU A 139 11.64 -5.05 -9.97
CA GLU A 139 11.96 -6.13 -10.91
C GLU A 139 12.67 -7.29 -10.21
N GLN A 140 13.56 -7.05 -9.26
CA GLN A 140 14.17 -8.12 -8.47
C GLN A 140 13.15 -8.82 -7.56
N ALA A 141 12.27 -8.05 -6.89
CA ALA A 141 11.20 -8.59 -6.06
C ALA A 141 10.17 -9.38 -6.86
N SER A 142 10.04 -9.16 -8.18
CA SER A 142 9.17 -9.95 -9.05
C SER A 142 9.72 -11.33 -9.39
N GLN A 143 11.00 -11.62 -9.11
CA GLN A 143 11.63 -12.90 -9.46
C GLN A 143 11.57 -13.94 -8.35
N ALA A 144 11.48 -13.52 -7.08
CA ALA A 144 11.50 -14.41 -5.92
C ALA A 144 10.81 -13.75 -4.72
N PRO A 145 10.40 -14.53 -3.69
CA PRO A 145 9.88 -13.93 -2.46
C PRO A 145 10.91 -12.99 -1.85
N LEU A 146 10.45 -11.84 -1.37
CA LEU A 146 11.30 -10.83 -0.76
C LEU A 146 11.17 -10.91 0.76
N ASN A 147 12.25 -11.29 1.44
CA ASN A 147 12.38 -11.11 2.87
C ASN A 147 12.77 -9.66 3.14
N LEU A 148 11.87 -8.91 3.75
CA LEU A 148 12.06 -7.50 4.04
C LEU A 148 12.20 -7.30 5.55
N HIS A 149 13.38 -6.85 5.97
CA HIS A 149 13.68 -6.51 7.35
C HIS A 149 13.36 -5.04 7.60
N LEU A 150 12.35 -4.81 8.41
CA LEU A 150 11.93 -3.50 8.91
C LEU A 150 12.54 -3.33 10.31
N VAL A 151 13.33 -2.27 10.49
CA VAL A 151 14.01 -1.98 11.75
C VAL A 151 13.48 -0.66 12.30
N GLY A 152 13.06 -0.69 13.56
CA GLY A 152 12.67 0.47 14.33
C GLY A 152 13.51 0.63 15.58
N ASP A 153 13.31 1.74 16.28
CA ASP A 153 14.07 2.05 17.49
C ASP A 153 13.67 1.15 18.68
N GLN A 154 12.43 0.65 18.69
CA GLN A 154 11.91 -0.19 19.78
C GLN A 154 11.90 -1.69 19.45
N ASP A 155 11.58 -2.05 18.21
CA ASP A 155 11.45 -3.45 17.79
C ASP A 155 11.71 -3.59 16.28
N ASN A 156 11.98 -4.82 15.87
CA ASN A 156 12.27 -5.19 14.47
C ASN A 156 11.21 -6.15 13.95
N CYS A 157 11.01 -6.14 12.65
CA CYS A 157 10.06 -6.98 11.97
C CYS A 157 10.61 -7.49 10.64
N THR A 158 10.64 -8.81 10.44
CA THR A 158 10.87 -9.37 9.11
C THR A 158 9.53 -9.83 8.54
N ILE A 159 9.20 -9.39 7.34
CA ILE A 159 8.04 -9.88 6.58
C ILE A 159 8.49 -10.54 5.29
N ILE A 160 7.69 -11.48 4.80
CA ILE A 160 7.87 -12.07 3.47
C ILE A 160 6.83 -11.45 2.55
N VAL A 161 7.28 -10.74 1.52
CA VAL A 161 6.45 -10.32 0.40
C VAL A 161 6.47 -11.43 -0.64
N GLU A 162 5.31 -12.04 -0.85
CA GLU A 162 5.17 -13.19 -1.73
C GLU A 162 5.44 -12.80 -3.19
N GLN A 163 6.26 -13.60 -3.88
CA GLN A 163 6.66 -13.34 -5.27
C GLN A 163 5.47 -13.05 -6.21
N PRO A 164 4.34 -13.78 -6.15
CA PRO A 164 3.22 -13.52 -7.05
C PRO A 164 2.64 -12.11 -6.90
N VAL A 165 2.75 -11.49 -5.72
CA VAL A 165 2.26 -10.12 -5.47
C VAL A 165 3.14 -9.11 -6.20
N SER A 166 4.46 -9.19 -5.98
CA SER A 166 5.43 -8.33 -6.65
C SER A 166 5.39 -8.50 -8.17
N PHE A 167 5.28 -9.74 -8.64
CA PHE A 167 5.22 -10.06 -10.07
C PHE A 167 3.98 -9.48 -10.77
N ALA A 168 2.79 -9.72 -10.22
CA ALA A 168 1.57 -9.21 -10.84
C ALA A 168 1.56 -7.68 -10.85
N PHE A 169 2.01 -7.04 -9.77
CA PHE A 169 2.09 -5.58 -9.69
C PHE A 169 3.08 -5.00 -10.71
N GLU A 170 4.29 -5.56 -10.79
CA GLU A 170 5.33 -5.12 -11.71
C GLU A 170 4.90 -5.22 -13.17
N ALA A 171 4.28 -6.33 -13.56
CA ALA A 171 3.79 -6.54 -14.92
C ALA A 171 2.71 -5.50 -15.31
N ASN A 172 1.82 -5.18 -14.37
CA ASN A 172 0.78 -4.18 -14.60
C ASN A 172 1.33 -2.76 -14.62
N LEU A 173 2.31 -2.44 -13.77
CA LEU A 173 3.00 -1.16 -13.81
C LEU A 173 3.71 -0.95 -15.15
N LYS A 174 4.42 -1.97 -15.66
CA LYS A 174 5.03 -1.93 -17.00
C LYS A 174 4.00 -1.62 -18.08
N ALA A 175 2.86 -2.33 -18.09
CA ALA A 175 1.78 -2.09 -19.04
C ALA A 175 1.17 -0.66 -18.94
N ILE A 176 1.16 -0.06 -17.75
CA ILE A 176 0.73 1.33 -17.57
C ILE A 176 1.79 2.30 -18.13
N LEU A 177 3.08 2.02 -17.92
CA LEU A 177 4.17 2.89 -18.35
C LEU A 177 4.43 2.82 -19.86
N GLU A 178 4.01 1.76 -20.54
CA GLU A 178 4.13 1.64 -21.98
C GLU A 178 3.40 2.78 -22.72
N PRO A 179 4.06 3.47 -23.66
CA PRO A 179 3.41 4.48 -24.48
C PRO A 179 2.36 3.82 -25.38
N LYS A 180 1.13 4.36 -25.36
CA LYS A 180 0.05 3.96 -26.26
C LYS A 180 0.23 4.55 -27.66
#